data_AF-A0A7K7WMS2-F1
#
_entry.id   AF-A0A7K7WMS2-F1
#
_cell.length_a   1.000
_cell.length_b   1.000
_cell.length_c   1.000
_cell.angle_alpha   90.00
_cell.angle_beta   90.00
_cell.angle_gamma   90.00
#
_symmetry.space_group_name_H-M   'P 1'
#
loop_
_entity.id
_entity.type
_entity.pdbx_description
1 polymer ?
#
loop_
_entity_poly.entity_id
_entity_poly.type
_entity_poly.pdbx_seq_one_letter_code
_entity_poly.pdbx_strand_id
1 'polypeptide(L)'
;AVFKEAPAQKPEGSDVQENCLVQTTAWSACSRSCGMGISARVTNDNPQCRLEKETRLCMVRPCDFPMEKTKKGKKCVRTPKRRRSLRFEFSGCTSSRSYRPKFCGSCTDGRCCTPYVTSTAEVEFRCPEGDFFQRKMMFIKMCSCHYDCPRDNDIFLATHRRRMVGDHV
;
A
#
# COMPACT_ATOMS: atom_id res chain seq x y z
N ALA A 1 18.83 -56.28 32.02
CA ALA A 1 19.49 -55.11 31.42
C ALA A 1 18.41 -54.11 31.05
N VAL A 2 18.41 -52.91 31.63
CA VAL A 2 17.44 -51.85 31.33
C VAL A 2 18.09 -50.93 30.30
N PHE A 3 17.63 -51.01 29.05
CA PHE A 3 18.05 -50.07 28.00
C PHE A 3 17.33 -48.75 28.25
N LYS A 4 18.07 -47.72 28.63
CA LYS A 4 17.57 -46.34 28.65
C LYS A 4 17.74 -45.75 27.26
N GLU A 5 16.63 -45.43 26.59
CA GLU A 5 16.64 -44.67 25.35
C GLU A 5 17.15 -43.24 25.62
N ALA A 6 18.12 -42.81 24.82
CA ALA A 6 18.62 -41.44 24.84
C ALA A 6 17.61 -40.50 24.15
N PRO A 7 17.39 -39.27 24.66
CA PRO A 7 16.46 -38.36 24.03
C PRO A 7 17.07 -37.84 22.73
N ALA A 8 16.31 -37.97 21.64
CA ALA A 8 16.64 -37.37 20.36
C ALA A 8 16.77 -35.85 20.52
N GLN A 9 17.97 -35.32 20.25
CA GLN A 9 18.19 -33.89 20.08
C GLN A 9 17.29 -33.38 18.96
N LYS A 10 16.33 -32.52 19.31
CA LYS A 10 15.66 -31.65 18.35
C LYS A 10 16.74 -30.80 17.68
N PRO A 11 16.74 -30.63 16.35
CA PRO A 11 17.58 -29.60 15.76
C PRO A 11 17.07 -28.26 16.28
N GLU A 12 17.87 -27.60 17.12
CA GLU A 12 17.69 -26.19 17.43
C GLU A 12 17.63 -25.44 16.10
N GLY A 13 16.55 -24.71 15.88
CA GLY A 13 16.47 -23.75 14.80
C GLY A 13 17.59 -22.75 15.02
N SER A 14 18.64 -22.85 14.21
CA SER A 14 19.70 -21.88 14.14
C SER A 14 19.06 -20.53 13.86
N ASP A 15 18.99 -19.67 14.87
CA ASP A 15 18.69 -18.25 14.72
C ASP A 15 19.87 -17.62 13.99
N VAL A 16 19.94 -17.81 12.67
CA VAL A 16 20.90 -17.13 11.82
C VAL A 16 20.35 -15.74 11.53
N GLN A 17 20.23 -14.93 12.57
CA GLN A 17 20.23 -13.47 12.41
C GLN A 17 21.52 -12.86 12.96
N GLU A 18 22.61 -13.63 12.97
CA GLU A 18 23.94 -13.08 13.19
C GLU A 18 24.47 -12.56 11.84
N ASN A 19 24.29 -11.25 11.59
CA ASN A 19 24.81 -10.46 10.46
C ASN A 19 23.91 -10.25 9.22
N CYS A 20 22.58 -10.26 9.35
CA CYS A 20 21.72 -9.78 8.26
C CYS A 20 21.70 -8.24 8.20
N LEU A 21 22.34 -7.63 7.21
CA LEU A 21 22.18 -6.20 6.93
C LEU A 21 20.79 -5.95 6.34
N VAL A 22 19.84 -5.54 7.17
CA VAL A 22 18.46 -5.29 6.75
C VAL A 22 18.38 -4.10 5.80
N GLN A 23 17.84 -4.34 4.62
CA GLN A 23 17.56 -3.40 3.56
C GLN A 23 16.09 -3.52 3.19
N THR A 24 15.36 -2.41 3.35
CA THR A 24 13.94 -2.33 3.02
C THR A 24 13.71 -1.11 2.17
N THR A 25 13.20 -1.31 0.95
CA THR A 25 12.83 -0.18 0.09
C THR A 25 11.57 0.50 0.62
N ALA A 26 11.37 1.76 0.24
CA ALA A 26 10.07 2.39 0.39
C ALA A 26 8.98 1.60 -0.37
N TRP A 27 7.73 1.76 0.07
CA TRP A 27 6.59 1.27 -0.69
C TRP A 27 6.44 2.03 -2.00
N SER A 28 6.12 1.31 -3.08
CA SER A 28 5.74 1.90 -4.35
C SER A 28 4.48 2.76 -4.21
N ALA A 29 4.27 3.64 -5.20
CA ALA A 29 2.96 4.25 -5.38
C ALA A 29 1.87 3.17 -5.52
N CYS A 30 0.65 3.52 -5.14
CA CYS A 30 -0.50 2.63 -5.32
C CYS A 30 -0.76 2.46 -6.81
N SER A 31 -0.96 1.21 -7.25
CA SER A 31 -1.19 0.90 -8.66
C SER A 31 -2.46 1.52 -9.27
N ARG A 32 -3.34 2.09 -8.44
CA ARG A 32 -4.54 2.81 -8.87
C ARG A 32 -4.67 4.11 -8.10
N SER A 33 -5.10 5.16 -8.80
CA SER A 33 -5.36 6.48 -8.21
C SER A 33 -6.71 6.59 -7.48
N CYS A 34 -7.63 5.64 -7.70
CA CYS A 34 -8.84 5.43 -6.91
C CYS A 34 -9.17 3.94 -6.79
N GLY A 35 -10.04 3.60 -5.83
CA GLY A 35 -10.43 2.22 -5.57
C GLY A 35 -9.29 1.40 -4.97
N MET A 36 -9.49 0.09 -4.93
CA MET A 36 -8.48 -0.82 -4.40
C MET A 36 -7.42 -1.13 -5.45
N GLY A 37 -6.16 -0.96 -5.06
CA GLY A 37 -4.97 -1.30 -5.83
C GLY A 37 -3.92 -2.00 -4.98
N ILE A 38 -2.70 -2.11 -5.51
CA ILE A 38 -1.57 -2.80 -4.89
C ILE A 38 -0.39 -1.84 -4.79
N SER A 39 0.31 -1.88 -3.66
CA SER A 39 1.65 -1.29 -3.50
C SER A 39 2.64 -2.39 -3.14
N ALA A 40 3.87 -2.26 -3.62
CA ALA A 40 4.92 -3.25 -3.43
C ALA A 40 6.19 -2.62 -2.87
N ARG A 41 6.99 -3.40 -2.16
CA ARG A 41 8.37 -3.05 -1.76
C ARG A 41 9.24 -4.29 -1.87
N VAL A 42 10.55 -4.11 -1.81
CA VAL A 42 11.49 -5.22 -1.66
C VAL A 42 12.13 -5.10 -0.28
N THR A 43 12.22 -6.21 0.44
CA THR A 43 12.82 -6.28 1.78
C THR A 43 13.55 -7.61 1.95
N ASN A 44 14.67 -7.61 2.66
CA ASN A 44 15.33 -8.83 3.15
C ASN A 44 15.09 -9.08 4.66
N ASP A 45 14.16 -8.33 5.25
CA ASP A 45 13.70 -8.51 6.62
C ASP A 45 12.83 -9.78 6.76
N ASN A 46 13.49 -10.94 6.68
CA ASN A 46 12.93 -12.26 6.91
C ASN A 46 13.99 -13.18 7.55
N PRO A 47 13.59 -14.30 8.18
CA PRO A 47 14.53 -15.21 8.87
C PRO A 47 15.66 -15.76 7.98
N GLN A 48 15.47 -15.75 6.66
CA GLN A 48 16.43 -16.26 5.68
C GLN A 48 17.33 -15.16 5.09
N CYS A 49 17.14 -13.90 5.47
CA CYS A 49 17.83 -12.72 4.95
C CYS A 49 17.82 -12.60 3.41
N ARG A 50 16.73 -13.05 2.75
CA ARG A 50 16.60 -13.04 1.28
C ARG A 50 15.77 -11.87 0.80
N LEU A 51 16.19 -11.23 -0.29
CA LEU A 51 15.38 -10.19 -0.93
C LEU A 51 14.08 -10.78 -1.46
N GLU A 52 12.96 -10.32 -0.92
CA GLU A 52 11.63 -10.73 -1.31
C GLU A 52 10.76 -9.52 -1.67
N LYS A 53 9.87 -9.73 -2.64
CA LYS A 53 8.88 -8.73 -3.01
C LYS A 53 7.68 -8.84 -2.08
N GLU A 54 7.51 -7.85 -1.23
CA GLU A 54 6.35 -7.73 -0.36
C GLU A 54 5.26 -6.87 -1.04
N THR A 55 4.02 -7.32 -1.00
CA THR A 55 2.87 -6.57 -1.52
C THR A 55 1.83 -6.29 -0.44
N ARG A 56 1.21 -5.12 -0.49
CA ARG A 56 0.05 -4.76 0.34
C ARG A 56 -1.03 -4.11 -0.52
N LEU A 57 -2.28 -4.30 -0.12
CA LEU A 57 -3.42 -3.58 -0.67
C LEU A 57 -3.33 -2.09 -0.32
N CYS A 58 -3.78 -1.23 -1.22
CA CYS A 58 -3.82 0.21 -1.03
C CYS A 58 -5.11 0.81 -1.60
N MET A 59 -5.58 1.89 -0.98
CA MET A 59 -6.72 2.66 -1.49
C MET A 59 -6.48 4.13 -1.20
N VAL A 60 -6.12 4.91 -2.22
CA VAL A 60 -5.85 6.35 -2.08
C VAL A 60 -7.13 7.13 -1.79
N ARG A 61 -8.20 6.76 -2.49
CA ARG A 61 -9.56 7.28 -2.35
C ARG A 61 -10.56 6.30 -3.00
N PRO A 62 -11.84 6.27 -2.61
CA PRO A 62 -12.86 5.56 -3.36
C PRO A 62 -13.10 6.23 -4.73
N CYS A 63 -13.57 5.48 -5.73
CA CYS A 63 -13.84 6.02 -7.07
C CYS A 63 -15.17 6.79 -7.14
N ASP A 64 -16.21 6.34 -6.42
CA ASP A 64 -17.54 6.97 -6.42
C ASP A 64 -17.62 8.25 -5.57
N PHE A 65 -16.48 8.80 -5.17
CA PHE A 65 -16.43 9.99 -4.33
C PHE A 65 -16.36 11.25 -5.20
N PRO A 66 -17.39 12.12 -5.16
CA PRO A 66 -17.34 13.37 -5.88
C PRO A 66 -16.19 14.21 -5.32
N MET A 67 -15.29 14.63 -6.20
CA MET A 67 -14.28 15.63 -5.86
C MET A 67 -15.01 16.96 -5.62
N GLU A 68 -15.38 17.26 -4.37
CA GLU A 68 -15.87 18.60 -4.07
C GLU A 68 -14.78 19.63 -4.41
N LYS A 69 -15.21 20.66 -5.15
CA LYS A 69 -14.37 21.80 -5.50
C LYS A 69 -13.88 22.45 -4.21
N THR A 70 -12.57 22.44 -4.04
CA THR A 70 -11.87 22.80 -2.81
C THR A 70 -12.05 24.29 -2.45
N LYS A 71 -12.27 24.58 -1.15
CA LYS A 71 -12.08 25.93 -0.57
C LYS A 71 -10.60 26.32 -0.66
N LYS A 72 -10.30 27.53 -1.18
CA LYS A 72 -8.94 28.08 -1.35
C LYS A 72 -8.08 27.87 -0.09
N GLY A 73 -7.01 27.08 -0.20
CA GLY A 73 -6.05 26.84 0.88
C GLY A 73 -5.06 25.70 0.56
N LYS A 74 -3.77 25.94 0.79
CA LYS A 74 -2.63 25.06 0.42
C LYS A 74 -2.47 23.78 1.28
N LYS A 75 -3.52 22.99 1.47
CA LYS A 75 -3.40 21.67 2.11
C LYS A 75 -4.17 20.64 1.29
N CYS A 76 -3.59 19.44 1.11
CA CYS A 76 -4.28 18.28 0.57
C CYS A 76 -5.68 18.20 1.20
N VAL A 77 -6.70 18.57 0.43
CA VAL A 77 -8.03 18.68 1.01
C VAL A 77 -8.50 17.27 1.33
N ARG A 78 -8.87 17.07 2.59
CA ARG A 78 -9.45 15.80 3.03
C ARG A 78 -10.68 15.57 2.18
N THR A 79 -10.78 14.38 1.58
CA THR A 79 -12.01 13.93 0.93
C THR A 79 -13.18 14.20 1.87
N PRO A 80 -14.25 14.90 1.42
CA PRO A 80 -15.38 15.28 2.28
C PRO A 80 -15.92 14.07 3.05
N LYS A 81 -16.32 14.29 4.31
CA LYS A 81 -16.73 13.21 5.22
C LYS A 81 -17.84 12.34 4.61
N ARG A 82 -17.54 11.07 4.38
CA ARG A 82 -18.28 10.02 5.10
C ARG A 82 -17.42 9.54 6.26
N ARG A 83 -17.71 10.04 7.46
CA ARG A 83 -17.35 9.40 8.74
C ARG A 83 -18.09 8.07 8.97
N ARG A 84 -18.47 7.36 7.90
CA ARG A 84 -19.10 6.05 8.04
C ARG A 84 -17.98 5.02 8.02
N SER A 85 -18.00 4.10 8.97
CA SER A 85 -17.16 2.93 8.88
C SER A 85 -17.54 2.19 7.59
N LEU A 86 -16.55 1.83 6.79
CA LEU A 86 -16.75 1.08 5.55
C LEU A 86 -16.09 -0.28 5.65
N ARG A 87 -16.61 -1.24 4.91
CA ARG A 87 -15.93 -2.52 4.69
C ARG A 87 -15.14 -2.41 3.40
N PHE A 88 -13.93 -2.95 3.41
CA PHE A 88 -13.12 -3.07 2.20
C PHE A 88 -13.63 -4.24 1.39
N GLU A 89 -13.53 -4.14 0.07
CA GLU A 89 -13.88 -5.21 -0.87
C GLU A 89 -12.68 -5.54 -1.74
N PHE A 90 -12.33 -6.82 -1.81
CA PHE A 90 -11.21 -7.31 -2.62
C PHE A 90 -11.56 -8.66 -3.22
N SER A 91 -11.50 -8.77 -4.55
CA SER A 91 -11.75 -10.01 -5.29
C SER A 91 -13.08 -10.70 -4.92
N GLY A 92 -14.16 -9.91 -4.75
CA GLY A 92 -15.49 -10.41 -4.37
C GLY A 92 -15.67 -10.68 -2.86
N CYS A 93 -14.62 -10.55 -2.05
CA CYS A 93 -14.68 -10.78 -0.61
C CYS A 93 -14.71 -9.46 0.16
N THR A 94 -15.36 -9.44 1.33
CA THR A 94 -15.53 -8.22 2.13
C THR A 94 -14.79 -8.32 3.46
N SER A 95 -14.25 -7.19 3.95
CA SER A 95 -13.56 -7.18 5.23
C SER A 95 -14.51 -7.52 6.38
N SER A 96 -14.08 -8.37 7.29
CA SER A 96 -14.92 -8.80 8.43
C SER A 96 -15.28 -7.64 9.35
N ARG A 97 -14.33 -6.72 9.54
CA ARG A 97 -14.49 -5.49 10.33
C ARG A 97 -14.75 -4.30 9.42
N SER A 98 -15.45 -3.31 9.95
CA SER A 98 -15.60 -2.00 9.30
C SER A 98 -14.50 -1.05 9.79
N TYR A 99 -13.87 -0.34 8.87
CA TYR A 99 -12.74 0.56 9.12
C TYR A 99 -13.14 2.03 8.88
N ARG A 100 -12.40 2.95 9.50
CA ARG A 100 -12.50 4.40 9.25
C ARG A 100 -11.19 4.94 8.66
N PRO A 101 -10.84 4.54 7.42
CA PRO A 101 -9.61 4.99 6.78
C PRO A 101 -9.65 6.50 6.47
N LYS A 102 -8.47 7.12 6.41
CA LYS A 102 -8.30 8.43 5.77
C LYS A 102 -8.06 8.22 4.28
N PHE A 103 -8.53 9.16 3.47
CA PHE A 103 -8.29 9.20 2.04
C PHE A 103 -7.66 10.53 1.65
N CYS A 104 -6.90 10.52 0.56
CA CYS A 104 -6.32 11.73 -0.03
C CYS A 104 -7.28 12.32 -1.08
N GLY A 105 -7.39 13.64 -1.11
CA GLY A 105 -8.23 14.36 -2.07
C GLY A 105 -7.44 14.87 -3.27
N SER A 106 -7.62 16.14 -3.61
CA SER A 106 -6.93 16.84 -4.69
C SER A 106 -6.28 18.14 -4.17
N CYS A 107 -5.31 18.65 -4.92
CA CYS A 107 -4.70 19.96 -4.71
C CYS A 107 -5.23 20.93 -5.79
N THR A 108 -5.42 22.20 -5.46
CA THR A 108 -6.02 23.20 -6.38
C THR A 108 -5.02 23.85 -7.34
N ASP A 109 -3.73 23.56 -7.20
CA ASP A 109 -2.61 24.24 -7.87
C ASP A 109 -1.90 23.33 -8.88
N GLY A 110 -2.60 22.34 -9.41
CA GLY A 110 -2.06 21.39 -10.40
C GLY A 110 -1.15 20.31 -9.83
N ARG A 111 -0.91 20.29 -8.50
CA ARG A 111 -0.20 19.21 -7.81
C ARG A 111 -1.08 17.98 -7.61
N CYS A 112 -0.46 16.81 -7.52
CA CYS A 112 -1.13 15.60 -7.05
C CYS A 112 -1.07 15.51 -5.53
N CYS A 113 -2.15 15.02 -4.94
CA CYS A 113 -2.21 14.70 -3.51
C CYS A 113 -2.00 13.20 -3.34
N THR A 114 -0.89 12.79 -2.73
CA THR A 114 -0.57 11.37 -2.52
C THR A 114 -0.39 11.06 -1.02
N PRO A 115 -0.47 9.77 -0.63
CA PRO A 115 -0.15 9.35 0.73
C PRO A 115 1.32 9.65 1.06
N TYR A 116 1.56 10.40 2.14
CA TYR A 116 2.90 10.75 2.61
C TYR A 116 3.32 9.89 3.81
N VAL A 117 2.43 9.77 4.81
CA VAL A 117 2.64 8.89 5.96
C VAL A 117 1.58 7.81 5.95
N THR A 118 2.01 6.55 5.97
CA THR A 118 1.13 5.38 5.93
C THR A 118 1.55 4.35 6.97
N SER A 119 0.59 3.58 7.47
CA SER A 119 0.85 2.37 8.26
C SER A 119 0.31 1.16 7.52
N THR A 120 0.92 -0.01 7.72
CA THR A 120 0.38 -1.28 7.22
C THR A 120 -0.29 -2.03 8.37
N ALA A 121 -1.46 -2.62 8.14
CA ALA A 121 -2.09 -3.53 9.09
C ALA A 121 -2.74 -4.70 8.34
N GLU A 122 -2.85 -5.84 8.99
CA GLU A 122 -3.55 -7.01 8.42
C GLU A 122 -5.06 -6.84 8.50
N VAL A 123 -5.72 -7.17 7.39
CA VAL A 123 -7.18 -7.12 7.24
C VAL A 123 -7.65 -8.50 6.82
N GLU A 124 -8.59 -9.03 7.58
CA GLU A 124 -9.29 -10.27 7.27
C GLU A 124 -10.47 -9.98 6.34
N PHE A 125 -10.56 -10.76 5.27
CA PHE A 125 -11.65 -10.77 4.31
C PHE A 125 -12.41 -12.08 4.40
N ARG A 126 -13.74 -12.01 4.30
CA ARG A 126 -14.64 -13.16 4.21
C ARG A 126 -15.33 -13.15 2.86
N CYS A 127 -15.32 -14.29 2.19
CA CYS A 127 -15.93 -14.50 0.90
C CYS A 127 -17.35 -15.08 1.05
N PRO A 128 -18.23 -14.90 0.06
CA PRO A 128 -19.59 -15.48 0.08
C PRO A 128 -19.62 -16.99 0.29
N GLU A 129 -18.56 -17.70 -0.13
CA GLU A 129 -18.41 -19.15 -0.06
C GLU A 129 -18.08 -19.67 1.35
N GLY A 130 -17.82 -18.76 2.31
CA GLY A 130 -17.50 -19.10 3.71
C GLY A 130 -16.00 -19.10 4.04
N ASP A 131 -15.13 -19.05 3.03
CA ASP A 131 -13.69 -18.94 3.21
C ASP A 131 -13.28 -17.54 3.73
N PHE A 132 -12.12 -17.49 4.39
CA PHE A 132 -11.52 -16.25 4.84
C PHE A 132 -10.01 -16.22 4.58
N PHE A 133 -9.47 -15.03 4.36
CA PHE A 133 -8.03 -14.83 4.21
C PHE A 133 -7.62 -13.47 4.74
N GLN A 134 -6.32 -13.32 5.02
CA GLN A 134 -5.75 -12.06 5.50
C GLN A 134 -4.85 -11.43 4.45
N ARG A 135 -4.90 -10.09 4.34
CA ARG A 135 -3.98 -9.31 3.51
C ARG A 135 -3.50 -8.07 4.25
N LYS A 136 -2.23 -7.74 4.04
CA LYS A 136 -1.64 -6.46 4.45
C LYS A 136 -2.33 -5.33 3.68
N MET A 137 -2.80 -4.31 4.40
CA MET A 137 -3.51 -3.16 3.86
C MET A 137 -2.86 -1.85 4.32
N MET A 138 -2.74 -0.89 3.42
CA MET A 138 -2.26 0.46 3.69
C MET A 138 -3.35 1.31 4.35
N PHE A 139 -3.01 1.93 5.47
CA PHE A 139 -3.82 2.93 6.17
C PHE A 139 -3.11 4.29 6.13
N ILE A 140 -3.74 5.27 5.48
CA ILE A 140 -3.18 6.61 5.32
C ILE A 140 -3.28 7.37 6.66
N LYS A 141 -2.18 8.00 7.07
CA LYS A 141 -2.14 8.91 8.23
C LYS A 141 -2.12 10.36 7.80
N MET A 142 -1.35 10.68 6.76
CA MET A 142 -1.18 12.03 6.21
C MET A 142 -0.98 11.98 4.69
N CYS A 143 -1.44 13.02 4.00
CA CYS A 143 -1.27 13.23 2.56
C CYS A 143 -0.46 14.50 2.31
N SER A 144 0.26 14.57 1.19
CA SER A 144 1.03 15.74 0.78
C SER A 144 0.82 16.07 -0.70
N CYS A 145 0.95 17.35 -1.06
CA CYS A 145 0.86 17.82 -2.43
C CYS A 145 2.26 17.99 -3.02
N HIS A 146 2.56 17.34 -4.14
CA HIS A 146 3.83 17.49 -4.87
C HIS A 146 3.60 17.51 -6.39
N TYR A 147 4.62 17.87 -7.16
CA TYR A 147 4.57 17.91 -8.63
C TYR A 147 4.97 16.58 -9.28
N ASP A 148 5.70 15.72 -8.55
CA ASP A 148 6.15 14.41 -9.06
C ASP A 148 5.03 13.37 -9.05
N CYS A 149 4.07 13.53 -9.94
CA CYS A 149 2.88 12.68 -9.90
C CYS A 149 3.20 11.27 -10.40
N PRO A 150 2.80 10.22 -9.64
CA PRO A 150 2.98 8.85 -10.07
C PRO A 150 2.22 8.68 -11.39
N ARG A 151 2.97 8.34 -12.44
CA ARG A 151 2.38 7.99 -13.73
C ARG A 151 1.50 6.76 -13.51
N ASP A 152 0.24 6.80 -13.95
CA ASP A 152 -0.48 5.56 -14.22
C ASP A 152 0.38 4.76 -15.21
N ASN A 153 0.55 3.47 -14.99
CA ASN A 153 1.43 2.57 -15.76
C ASN A 153 0.97 2.35 -17.22
N ASP A 154 0.34 3.34 -17.85
CA ASP A 154 0.03 3.36 -19.27
C ASP A 154 1.30 3.71 -20.07
N ILE A 155 2.05 2.66 -20.40
CA ILE A 155 3.20 2.68 -21.32
C ILE A 155 2.88 3.46 -22.62
N PHE A 156 1.61 3.50 -23.04
CA PHE A 156 1.16 4.14 -24.29
C PHE A 156 0.92 5.67 -24.22
N LEU A 157 0.76 6.27 -23.03
CA LEU A 157 0.58 7.72 -22.89
C LEU A 157 1.88 8.48 -22.59
N ALA A 158 2.97 7.74 -22.33
CA ALA A 158 4.27 8.31 -21.99
C ALA A 158 4.95 9.05 -23.16
N THR A 159 4.56 8.76 -24.41
CA THR A 159 5.24 9.21 -25.63
C THR A 159 4.77 10.58 -26.14
N HIS A 160 3.63 11.10 -25.69
CA HIS A 160 3.03 12.31 -26.28
C HIS A 160 3.22 13.63 -25.51
N ARG A 161 4.02 13.65 -24.43
CA ARG A 161 4.25 14.91 -23.66
C ARG A 161 5.70 15.20 -23.25
N ARG A 162 6.70 14.55 -23.84
CA ARG A 162 8.03 15.19 -23.90
C ARG A 162 8.00 16.25 -24.98
N ARG A 163 7.50 17.45 -24.65
CA ARG A 163 7.93 18.64 -25.41
C ARG A 163 9.38 18.88 -25.01
N MET A 164 10.30 18.44 -25.87
CA MET A 164 11.66 18.97 -25.86
C MET A 164 11.52 20.44 -26.23
N VAL A 165 11.70 21.34 -25.25
CA VAL A 165 11.90 22.76 -25.50
C VAL A 165 13.40 22.95 -25.66
N GLY A 166 13.80 23.52 -26.79
CA GLY A 166 15.20 23.85 -27.09
C GLY A 166 15.87 22.80 -27.97
N ASP A 167 15.82 23.04 -29.27
CA ASP A 167 16.92 22.84 -30.24
C ASP A 167 16.35 23.11 -31.64
N HIS A 168 16.37 24.37 -32.05
CA HIS A 168 16.60 24.75 -33.44
C HIS A 168 17.55 25.94 -33.41
N VAL A 169 18.69 25.72 -34.08
CA VAL A 169 19.69 26.70 -34.50
C VAL A 169 19.05 27.83 -35.29
#